data_AF-A0A6M3JN57-F1
#
_entry.id   AF-A0A6M3JN57-F1
#
_cell.length_a   1.000
_cell.length_b   1.000
_cell.length_c   1.000
_cell.angle_alpha   90.00
_cell.angle_beta   90.00
_cell.angle_gamma   90.00
#
_symmetry.space_group_name_H-M   'P 1'
#
loop_
_entity.id
_entity.type
_entity.pdbx_description
1 polymer ?
#
loop_
_entity_poly.entity_id
_entity_poly.type
_entity_poly.pdbx_seq_one_letter_code
_entity_poly.pdbx_strand_id
1 'polypeptide(L)' 'MANRIERNLNVSCTMKGAERYILLWHDEQTREAIQQLGRWAANPELTFSWWDAATTCHRIRTRIEE' A
#
# COMPACT_ATOMS: atom_id res chain seq x y z
N MET A 1 -32.57 -5.43 -9.89
CA MET A 1 -31.99 -5.05 -8.59
C MET A 1 -30.50 -5.32 -8.67
N ALA A 2 -29.69 -4.29 -8.99
CA ALA A 2 -28.25 -4.46 -9.12
C ALA A 2 -27.66 -4.60 -7.72
N ASN A 3 -27.10 -5.77 -7.41
CA ASN A 3 -26.35 -5.99 -6.18
C ASN A 3 -25.06 -5.16 -6.28
N ARG A 4 -25.04 -3.98 -5.65
CA ARG A 4 -23.82 -3.17 -5.56
C ARG A 4 -22.90 -3.91 -4.60
N ILE A 5 -21.94 -4.66 -5.15
CA ILE A 5 -20.83 -5.19 -4.35
C ILE A 5 -20.09 -3.96 -3.82
N GLU A 6 -20.27 -3.66 -2.54
CA GLU A 6 -19.48 -2.64 -1.86
C GLU A 6 -18.03 -3.12 -1.82
N ARG A 7 -17.20 -2.55 -2.68
CA ARG A 7 -15.76 -2.83 -2.67
C ARG A 7 -15.14 -2.04 -1.53
N ASN A 8 -14.63 -2.74 -0.53
CA ASN A 8 -13.86 -2.11 0.55
C ASN A 8 -12.63 -1.44 -0.07
N LEU A 9 -12.46 -0.15 0.19
CA LEU A 9 -11.29 0.60 -0.22
C LEU A 9 -10.35 0.69 0.97
N ASN A 10 -9.14 0.18 0.79
CA ASN A 10 -8.06 0.30 1.75
C ASN A 10 -7.14 1.45 1.37
N VAL A 11 -6.53 2.06 2.37
CA VAL A 11 -5.55 3.13 2.20
C VAL A 11 -4.38 2.95 3.16
N SER A 12 -3.16 3.20 2.67
CA SER A 12 -1.94 3.28 3.47
C SER A 12 -1.22 4.58 3.13
N CYS A 13 -0.73 5.28 4.14
CA CYS A 13 0.02 6.52 3.98
C CYS A 13 1.37 6.39 4.68
N THR A 14 2.46 6.50 3.93
CA THR A 14 3.82 6.50 4.48
C THR A 14 4.49 7.83 4.19
N MET A 15 5.01 8.47 5.24
CA MET A 15 5.66 9.78 5.17
C MET A 15 7.18 9.62 5.21
N LYS A 16 7.91 10.18 4.24
CA LYS A 16 9.38 10.20 4.19
C LYS A 16 9.86 11.63 3.99
N GLY A 17 10.08 12.33 5.10
CA GLY A 17 10.39 13.77 5.05
C GLY A 17 9.25 14.55 4.39
N ALA A 18 9.52 15.17 3.24
CA ALA A 18 8.52 15.91 2.45
C ALA A 18 7.69 15.01 1.52
N GLU A 19 8.12 13.77 1.27
CA GLU A 19 7.45 12.86 0.34
C GLU A 19 6.32 12.08 1.02
N ARG A 20 5.23 11.87 0.29
CA ARG A 20 4.05 11.13 0.75
C ARG A 20 3.75 9.98 -0.20
N TYR A 21 3.75 8.77 0.33
CA TYR A 21 3.45 7.55 -0.40
C TYR A 21 2.05 7.09 -0.01
N ILE A 22 1.09 7.32 -0.89
CA ILE A 22 -0.31 6.95 -0.68
C ILE A 22 -0.62 5.76 -1.57
N LEU A 23 -0.95 4.63 -0.94
CA LEU A 23 -1.38 3.42 -1.62
C LEU A 23 -2.87 3.24 -1.38
N LEU A 24 -3.66 3.18 -2.45
CA LEU A 24 -5.08 2.84 -2.40
C LEU A 24 -5.30 1.55 -3.16
N TRP A 25 -6.07 0.64 -2.58
CA TRP A 25 -6.39 -0.63 -3.23
C TRP A 25 -7.72 -1.18 -2.70
N HIS A 26 -8.42 -1.94 -3.52
CA HIS A 26 -9.52 -2.76 -3.02
C HIS A 26 -9.01 -4.08 -2.44
N ASP A 27 -9.77 -4.73 -1.56
CA ASP A 27 -9.40 -6.00 -0.93
C ASP A 27 -8.92 -7.05 -1.96
N GLU A 28 -9.55 -7.11 -3.12
CA GLU A 28 -9.21 -8.06 -4.20
C GLU A 28 -7.84 -7.76 -4.85
N GLN A 29 -7.30 -6.56 -4.65
CA GLN A 29 -6.07 -6.05 -5.25
C GLN A 29 -4.88 -6.05 -4.28
N THR A 30 -4.98 -6.78 -3.17
CA THR A 30 -3.93 -6.81 -2.13
C THR A 30 -2.57 -7.27 -2.69
N ARG A 31 -2.56 -8.20 -3.65
CA ARG A 31 -1.32 -8.70 -4.26
C ARG A 31 -0.64 -7.61 -5.10
N GLU A 32 -1.42 -6.90 -5.91
CA GLU A 32 -0.98 -5.79 -6.75
C GLU A 32 -0.47 -4.62 -5.89
N ALA A 33 -1.16 -4.33 -4.78
CA ALA A 33 -0.75 -3.34 -3.80
C ALA A 33 0.65 -3.65 -3.23
N ILE A 34 0.89 -4.90 -2.82
CA ILE A 34 2.20 -5.35 -2.34
C ILE A 34 3.28 -5.26 -3.44
N GLN A 35 2.95 -5.59 -4.69
CA GLN A 35 3.89 -5.43 -5.81
C GLN A 35 4.25 -3.96 -6.04
N GLN A 36 3.28 -3.05 -5.89
CA GLN A 36 3.52 -1.61 -6.03
C GLN A 36 4.51 -1.09 -4.98
N LEU A 37 4.43 -1.58 -3.73
CA LEU A 37 5.42 -1.27 -2.69
C LEU A 37 6.83 -1.69 -3.10
N GLY A 38 6.98 -2.87 -3.72
CA GLY A 38 8.26 -3.33 -4.25
C GLY A 38 8.78 -2.45 -5.40
N ARG A 39 7.90 -1.97 -6.29
CA ARG A 39 8.28 -1.04 -7.36
C ARG A 39 8.74 0.30 -6.81
N TRP A 40 8.11 0.81 -5.75
CA TRP A 40 8.57 2.03 -5.07
C TRP A 40 9.94 1.83 -4.44
N ALA A 41 10.15 0.74 -3.71
CA ALA A 41 11.44 0.44 -3.06
C ALA A 41 12.59 0.18 -4.05
N ALA A 42 12.28 -0.28 -5.26
CA ALA A 42 13.25 -0.50 -6.32
C ALA A 42 13.59 0.77 -7.12
N ASN A 43 12.83 1.86 -6.96
CA ASN A 43 13.07 3.10 -7.69
C ASN A 43 14.07 3.99 -6.92
N PRO A 44 15.31 4.19 -7.42
CA PRO A 44 16.32 5.01 -6.73
C PRO A 44 15.99 6.51 -6.70
N GLU A 45 15.02 6.98 -7.47
CA GLU A 45 14.54 8.37 -7.43
C GLU A 45 13.59 8.65 -6.26
N LEU A 46 13.12 7.60 -5.56
CA LEU A 46 12.21 7.68 -4.44
C LEU A 46 12.97 7.47 -3.13
N THR A 47 12.58 8.18 -2.06
CA THR A 47 13.12 7.92 -0.72
C THR A 47 12.49 6.70 -0.04
N PHE A 48 11.51 6.07 -0.68
CA PHE A 48 10.88 4.83 -0.21
C PHE A 48 11.84 3.65 -0.30
N SER A 49 12.13 3.02 0.84
CA SER A 49 13.11 1.95 0.94
C SER A 49 12.48 0.55 1.00
N TRP A 50 13.30 -0.49 0.81
CA TRP A 50 12.88 -1.88 1.03
C TRP A 50 12.40 -2.14 2.46
N TRP A 51 12.91 -1.40 3.44
CA TRP A 51 12.42 -1.48 4.83
C TRP A 51 10.98 -0.96 4.92
N ASP A 52 10.70 0.20 4.33
CA ASP A 52 9.36 0.78 4.30
C ASP A 52 8.37 -0.16 3.59
N ALA A 53 8.79 -0.78 2.48
CA ALA A 53 8.01 -1.80 1.78
C ALA A 53 7.70 -2.99 2.68
N ALA A 54 8.70 -3.55 3.38
CA ALA A 54 8.53 -4.71 4.24
C ALA A 54 7.59 -4.43 5.42
N THR A 55 7.76 -3.29 6.10
CA THR A 55 6.90 -2.88 7.22
C THR A 55 5.46 -2.65 6.74
N THR A 56 5.28 -1.98 5.60
CA THR A 56 3.95 -1.72 5.03
C THR A 56 3.29 -3.04 4.55
N CYS A 57 4.05 -3.94 3.92
CA CYS A 57 3.57 -5.28 3.54
C CYS A 57 3.07 -6.08 4.74
N HIS A 58 3.80 -6.00 5.87
CA HIS A 58 3.39 -6.66 7.09
C HIS A 58 2.05 -6.12 7.58
N ARG A 59 1.90 -4.79 7.68
CA ARG A 59 0.66 -4.12 8.10
C ARG A 59 -0.53 -4.48 7.21
N ILE A 60 -0.36 -4.47 5.88
CA ILE A 60 -1.41 -4.85 4.93
C ILE A 60 -1.87 -6.31 5.17
N ARG A 61 -0.93 -7.22 5.44
CA ARG A 61 -1.24 -8.64 5.66
C ARG A 61 -1.86 -8.92 7.02
N THR A 62 -1.44 -8.20 8.05
CA THR A 62 -1.95 -8.37 9.41
C THR A 62 -3.18 -7.53 9.71
N ARG A 63 -3.54 -6.60 8.79
CA ARG A 63 -4.61 -5.61 8.96
C ARG A 63 -4.44 -4.78 10.23
N ILE A 64 -3.20 -4.46 10.56
CA ILE A 64 -2.89 -3.53 11.65
C ILE A 64 -3.20 -2.13 11.14
N GLU A 65 -4.23 -1.52 11.69
CA GLU A 65 -4.52 -0.09 11.53
C GLU A 65 -3.57 0.73 12.43
N GLU A 66 -3.11 1.89 11.94
CA GLU A 66 -2.35 2.88 12.74
C GLU A 66 -3.29 3.86 13.43
#